data_AF-A0A536SM79-F1
#
_entry.id   AF-A0A536SM79-F1
#
_cell.length_a   1.000
_cell.length_b   1.000
_cell.length_c   1.000
_cell.angle_alpha   90.00
_cell.angle_beta   90.00
_cell.angle_gamma   90.00
#
_symmetry.space_group_name_H-M   'P 1'
#
loop_
_entity.id
_entity.type
_entity.pdbx_description
1 polymer ?
#
loop_
_entity_poly.entity_id
_entity_poly.type
_entity_poly.pdbx_seq_one_letter_code
_entity_poly.pdbx_strand_id
1 'polypeptide(L)'
;MALDRRPRAAAPWREVGFGGRIRRVSVAEGYRVTYSYPRTFRFANLNAERSDPSRYAEDKRIVMLDLAEMAQADGDTKLVEFSERGFSGQTLAKRKLGGTTLAKTQIFSDEDSVIVTIYFMNQAPENRRFRTYGEFITLRDSFIRGYIECVAKKKSIPRRR
;
A
#
# COMPACT_ATOMS: atom_id res chain seq x y z
N MET A 1 -0.77 -2.74 16.99
CA MET A 1 -0.09 -2.12 15.84
C MET A 1 1.40 -2.24 16.09
N ALA A 2 2.18 -2.65 15.09
CA ALA A 2 3.64 -2.65 15.15
C ALA A 2 4.19 -1.66 14.11
N LEU A 3 5.24 -0.91 14.47
CA LEU A 3 5.88 0.10 13.63
C LEU A 3 7.38 -0.15 13.63
N ASP A 4 7.94 -0.40 12.45
CA ASP A 4 9.37 -0.65 12.25
C ASP A 4 9.94 0.37 11.27
N ARG A 5 11.01 1.08 11.67
CA ARG A 5 11.76 1.94 10.74
C ARG A 5 12.69 1.08 9.90
N ARG A 6 12.80 1.40 8.61
CA ARG A 6 13.78 0.79 7.71
C ARG A 6 15.19 0.94 8.29
N PRO A 7 15.97 -0.14 8.44
CA PRO A 7 17.33 -0.06 8.98
C PRO A 7 18.23 0.85 8.13
N ARG A 8 19.10 1.63 8.79
CA ARG A 8 20.05 2.52 8.10
C ARG A 8 21.02 1.77 7.18
N ALA A 9 21.36 0.53 7.52
CA ALA A 9 22.26 -0.33 6.74
C ALA A 9 21.57 -1.03 5.56
N ALA A 10 20.25 -0.89 5.40
CA ALA A 10 19.54 -1.48 4.27
C ALA A 10 20.00 -0.81 2.95
N ALA A 11 19.96 -1.55 1.86
CA ALA A 11 20.18 -0.97 0.54
C ALA A 11 19.27 0.25 0.31
N PRO A 12 19.72 1.30 -0.40
CA PRO A 12 18.93 2.51 -0.65
C PRO A 12 17.82 2.30 -1.69
N TRP A 13 17.42 1.05 -1.92
CA TRP A 13 16.41 0.64 -2.86
C TRP A 13 15.71 -0.64 -2.38
N ARG A 14 14.56 -0.94 -2.96
CA ARG A 14 13.91 -2.25 -2.88
C ARG A 14 13.66 -2.81 -4.27
N GLU A 15 13.57 -4.12 -4.35
CA GLU A 15 13.18 -4.81 -5.56
C GLU A 15 11.65 -4.84 -5.68
N VAL A 16 11.18 -4.65 -6.91
CA VAL A 16 9.78 -4.72 -7.31
C VAL A 16 9.76 -5.53 -8.59
N GLY A 17 8.90 -6.52 -8.66
CA GLY A 17 8.87 -7.36 -9.83
C GLY A 17 7.73 -8.35 -9.86
N PHE A 18 7.32 -8.65 -11.07
CA PHE A 18 6.35 -9.66 -11.42
C PHE A 18 6.74 -10.30 -12.76
N GLY A 19 6.39 -11.58 -12.96
CA GLY A 19 6.68 -12.28 -14.23
C GLY A 19 8.18 -12.39 -14.56
N GLY A 20 9.05 -12.54 -13.56
CA GLY A 20 10.50 -12.67 -13.75
C GLY A 20 11.26 -11.36 -14.05
N ARG A 21 10.55 -10.22 -14.14
CA ARG A 21 11.16 -8.90 -14.31
C ARG A 21 11.35 -8.25 -12.95
N ILE A 22 12.60 -7.99 -12.58
CA ILE A 22 12.95 -7.30 -11.33
C ILE A 22 13.42 -5.89 -11.66
N ARG A 23 12.83 -4.90 -11.00
CA ARG A 23 13.16 -3.47 -11.09
C ARG A 23 13.49 -2.94 -9.69
N ARG A 24 14.25 -1.85 -9.62
CA ARG A 24 14.65 -1.22 -8.35
C ARG A 24 13.95 0.11 -8.15
N VAL A 25 13.28 0.25 -7.02
CA VAL A 25 12.65 1.49 -6.54
C VAL A 25 13.51 2.07 -5.43
N SER A 26 13.84 3.35 -5.49
CA SER A 26 14.64 4.00 -4.44
C SER A 26 13.86 4.11 -3.13
N VAL A 27 14.57 4.00 -2.01
CA VAL A 27 14.00 4.15 -0.67
C VAL A 27 15.01 4.92 0.20
N ALA A 28 14.84 6.23 0.27
CA ALA A 28 15.65 7.11 1.12
C ALA A 28 15.28 6.95 2.59
N GLU A 29 13.99 6.85 2.89
CA GLU A 29 13.47 6.52 4.23
C GLU A 29 12.25 5.60 4.11
N GLY A 30 12.02 4.76 5.11
CA GLY A 30 10.87 3.86 5.09
C GLY A 30 10.38 3.48 6.48
N TYR A 31 9.07 3.27 6.58
CA TYR A 31 8.40 2.74 7.76
C TYR A 31 7.47 1.60 7.36
N ARG A 32 7.53 0.51 8.11
CA ARG A 32 6.59 -0.61 8.00
C ARG A 32 5.63 -0.58 9.17
N VAL A 33 4.35 -0.69 8.89
CA VAL A 33 3.29 -0.71 9.89
C VAL A 33 2.41 -1.93 9.69
N THR A 34 2.22 -2.71 10.76
CA THR A 34 1.28 -3.83 10.76
C THR A 34 0.04 -3.47 11.58
N TYR A 35 -1.13 -3.62 10.96
CA TYR A 35 -2.43 -3.34 11.56
C TYR A 35 -3.23 -4.63 11.74
N SER A 36 -3.77 -4.81 12.94
CA SER A 36 -4.69 -5.89 13.32
C SER A 36 -5.85 -5.28 14.10
N TYR A 37 -7.02 -5.91 14.03
CA TYR A 37 -8.13 -5.59 14.92
C TYR A 37 -7.99 -6.36 16.24
N PRO A 38 -8.66 -5.92 17.33
CA PRO A 38 -8.62 -6.65 18.59
C PRO A 38 -9.01 -8.12 18.40
N ARG A 39 -8.16 -9.02 18.90
CA ARG A 39 -8.34 -10.49 18.82
C ARG A 39 -8.41 -11.03 17.38
N THR A 40 -7.81 -10.35 16.41
CA THR A 40 -7.66 -10.85 15.03
C THR A 40 -6.19 -10.91 14.64
N PHE A 41 -5.89 -11.64 13.58
CA PHE A 41 -4.61 -11.55 12.88
C PHE A 41 -4.51 -10.25 12.06
N ARG A 42 -3.32 -10.02 11.50
CA ARG A 42 -2.99 -8.82 10.73
C ARG A 42 -3.89 -8.66 9.52
N PHE A 43 -4.61 -7.53 9.49
CA PHE A 43 -5.47 -7.13 8.39
C PHE A 43 -4.67 -6.45 7.28
N ALA A 44 -3.76 -5.53 7.63
CA ALA A 44 -2.98 -4.76 6.66
C ALA A 44 -1.50 -4.68 7.05
N ASN A 45 -0.63 -4.79 6.06
CA ASN A 45 0.78 -4.41 6.16
C ASN A 45 1.02 -3.21 5.26
N LEU A 46 1.43 -2.10 5.83
CA LEU A 46 1.69 -0.85 5.12
C LEU A 46 3.20 -0.58 5.12
N ASN A 47 3.75 -0.24 3.97
CA ASN A 47 5.10 0.31 3.82
C ASN A 47 4.94 1.75 3.33
N ALA A 48 5.34 2.74 4.13
CA ALA A 48 5.43 4.13 3.70
C ALA A 48 6.89 4.46 3.44
N GLU A 49 7.23 4.73 2.18
CA GLU A 49 8.61 4.87 1.74
C GLU A 49 8.77 6.20 1.00
N ARG A 50 9.74 7.00 1.43
CA ARG A 50 10.16 8.19 0.70
C ARG A 50 11.20 7.76 -0.33
N SER A 51 10.88 7.97 -1.60
CA SER A 51 11.82 7.80 -2.71
C SER A 51 12.84 8.95 -2.73
N ASP A 52 13.96 8.72 -3.41
CA ASP A 52 14.82 9.79 -3.87
C ASP A 52 14.00 10.75 -4.76
N PRO A 53 13.90 12.05 -4.43
CA PRO A 53 13.11 13.00 -5.21
C PRO A 53 13.49 13.06 -6.70
N SER A 54 14.78 12.85 -7.02
CA SER A 54 15.25 12.85 -8.42
C SER A 54 14.76 11.64 -9.22
N ARG A 55 14.35 10.56 -8.52
CA ARG A 55 13.89 9.30 -9.12
C ARG A 55 12.40 9.05 -8.93
N TYR A 56 11.71 9.87 -8.13
CA TYR A 56 10.33 9.62 -7.71
C TYR A 56 9.37 9.35 -8.88
N ALA A 57 9.43 10.14 -9.95
CA ALA A 57 8.56 9.95 -11.12
C ALA A 57 8.74 8.56 -11.75
N GLU A 58 9.98 8.10 -11.87
CA GLU A 58 10.30 6.77 -12.42
C GLU A 58 9.92 5.66 -11.43
N ASP A 59 10.21 5.85 -10.14
CA ASP A 59 9.83 4.90 -9.09
C ASP A 59 8.31 4.68 -9.00
N LYS A 60 7.53 5.77 -9.08
CA LYS A 60 6.07 5.76 -9.17
C LYS A 60 5.61 4.96 -10.39
N ARG A 61 6.19 5.23 -11.56
CA ARG A 61 5.88 4.50 -12.80
C ARG A 61 6.20 3.01 -12.70
N ILE A 62 7.33 2.64 -12.10
CA ILE A 62 7.74 1.25 -11.89
C ILE A 62 6.72 0.50 -11.04
N VAL A 63 6.34 1.05 -9.88
CA VAL A 63 5.37 0.38 -9.00
C VAL A 63 3.97 0.37 -9.61
N MET A 64 3.64 1.37 -10.43
CA MET A 64 2.39 1.40 -11.16
C MET A 64 2.29 0.27 -12.17
N LEU A 65 3.32 0.16 -13.00
CA LEU A 65 3.45 -0.88 -14.01
C LEU A 65 3.46 -2.29 -13.41
N ASP A 66 4.17 -2.51 -12.30
CA ASP A 66 4.19 -3.79 -11.58
C ASP A 66 2.76 -4.26 -11.21
N LEU A 67 1.93 -3.34 -10.73
CA LEU A 67 0.56 -3.66 -10.34
C LEU A 67 -0.35 -3.92 -11.55
N ALA A 68 -0.14 -3.20 -12.66
CA ALA A 68 -0.83 -3.43 -13.92
C ALA A 68 -0.44 -4.78 -14.55
N GLU A 69 0.85 -5.12 -14.55
CA GLU A 69 1.37 -6.42 -15.01
C GLU A 69 0.76 -7.56 -14.17
N MET A 70 0.66 -7.41 -12.84
CA MET A 70 -0.05 -8.37 -11.96
C MET A 70 -1.53 -8.50 -12.32
N ALA A 71 -2.22 -7.39 -12.59
CA ALA A 71 -3.64 -7.39 -12.93
C ALA A 71 -3.94 -8.12 -14.25
N GLN A 72 -3.07 -7.94 -15.25
CA GLN A 72 -3.21 -8.61 -16.55
C GLN A 72 -3.00 -10.12 -16.46
N ALA A 73 -2.11 -10.58 -15.58
CA ALA A 73 -1.83 -12.00 -15.41
C ALA A 73 -2.86 -12.74 -14.53
N ASP A 74 -3.63 -12.00 -13.73
CA ASP A 74 -4.60 -12.56 -12.78
C ASP A 74 -6.03 -12.16 -13.13
N GLY A 75 -6.72 -13.01 -13.89
CA GLY A 75 -8.10 -12.78 -14.33
C GLY A 75 -9.13 -12.66 -13.21
N ASP A 76 -8.78 -13.00 -11.96
CA ASP A 76 -9.64 -12.85 -10.79
C ASP A 76 -9.37 -11.56 -10.01
N THR A 77 -8.70 -10.59 -10.63
CA THR A 77 -8.42 -9.28 -10.02
C THR A 77 -9.12 -8.14 -10.75
N LYS A 78 -9.17 -6.99 -10.06
CA LYS A 78 -9.61 -5.71 -10.59
C LYS A 78 -8.64 -4.64 -10.12
N LEU A 79 -8.06 -3.92 -11.08
CA LEU A 79 -7.27 -2.72 -10.83
C LEU A 79 -8.19 -1.48 -10.92
N VAL A 80 -8.10 -0.59 -9.95
CA VAL A 80 -8.84 0.67 -9.92
C VAL A 80 -7.91 1.79 -9.48
N GLU A 81 -7.88 2.88 -10.23
CA GLU A 81 -7.18 4.11 -9.86
C GLU A 81 -8.09 5.04 -9.07
N PHE A 82 -7.50 5.90 -8.24
CA PHE A 82 -8.22 6.92 -7.49
C PHE A 82 -7.37 8.17 -7.29
N SER A 83 -8.05 9.28 -7.01
CA SER A 83 -7.45 10.53 -6.58
C SER A 83 -8.31 11.12 -5.47
N GLU A 84 -7.71 11.42 -4.32
CA GLU A 84 -8.42 11.93 -3.14
C GLU A 84 -7.49 12.84 -2.33
N ARG A 85 -7.97 14.05 -1.99
CA ARG A 85 -7.31 15.01 -1.08
C ARG A 85 -5.82 15.28 -1.43
N GLY A 86 -5.51 15.40 -2.72
CA GLY A 86 -4.15 15.67 -3.21
C GLY A 86 -3.25 14.43 -3.30
N PHE A 87 -3.78 13.24 -3.04
CA PHE A 87 -3.09 11.97 -3.26
C PHE A 87 -3.66 11.29 -4.50
N SER A 88 -2.79 10.64 -5.27
CA SER A 88 -3.21 9.69 -6.32
C SER A 88 -2.91 8.27 -5.86
N GLY A 89 -3.53 7.27 -6.47
CA GLY A 89 -3.25 5.90 -6.11
C GLY A 89 -3.96 4.88 -6.98
N GLN A 90 -3.70 3.62 -6.69
CA GLN A 90 -4.35 2.50 -7.34
C GLN A 90 -4.49 1.31 -6.39
N THR A 91 -5.53 0.52 -6.59
CA THR A 91 -5.80 -0.69 -5.82
C THR A 91 -6.03 -1.85 -6.77
N LEU A 92 -5.20 -2.88 -6.63
CA LEU A 92 -5.43 -4.19 -7.22
C LEU A 92 -6.10 -5.08 -6.17
N ALA A 93 -7.31 -5.55 -6.44
CA ALA A 93 -8.04 -6.40 -5.52
C ALA A 93 -8.57 -7.66 -6.21
N LYS A 94 -8.55 -8.78 -5.50
CA LYS A 94 -9.26 -10.02 -5.89
C LYS A 94 -10.76 -9.76 -6.00
N ARG A 95 -11.47 -10.43 -6.89
CA ARG A 95 -12.93 -10.30 -7.06
C ARG A 95 -13.74 -11.13 -6.07
N LYS A 96 -13.06 -12.05 -5.37
CA LYS A 96 -13.63 -12.92 -4.33
C LYS A 96 -12.57 -13.20 -3.26
N LEU A 97 -13.00 -13.83 -2.16
CA LEU A 97 -12.09 -14.26 -1.11
C LEU A 97 -11.25 -15.46 -1.59
N GLY A 98 -9.93 -15.31 -1.60
CA GLY A 98 -9.01 -16.37 -2.03
C GLY A 98 -7.55 -15.95 -1.92
N GLY A 99 -6.65 -16.93 -1.80
CA GLY A 99 -5.22 -16.69 -1.60
C GLY A 99 -4.91 -16.06 -0.23
N THR A 100 -3.68 -15.56 -0.06
CA THR A 100 -3.20 -14.97 1.21
C THR A 100 -3.29 -13.44 1.25
N THR A 101 -3.38 -12.79 0.09
CA THR A 101 -3.50 -11.34 -0.05
C THR A 101 -4.70 -11.03 -0.94
N LEU A 102 -5.67 -10.28 -0.42
CA LEU A 102 -6.90 -9.92 -1.12
C LEU A 102 -6.77 -8.63 -1.92
N ALA A 103 -5.92 -7.71 -1.48
CA ALA A 103 -5.66 -6.48 -2.23
C ALA A 103 -4.25 -5.93 -1.96
N LYS A 104 -3.73 -5.19 -2.94
CA LYS A 104 -2.53 -4.36 -2.84
C LYS A 104 -2.92 -2.95 -3.28
N THR A 105 -2.75 -1.97 -2.40
CA THR A 105 -3.03 -0.56 -2.69
C THR A 105 -1.74 0.23 -2.68
N GLN A 106 -1.57 1.12 -3.66
CA GLN A 106 -0.52 2.12 -3.71
C GLN A 106 -1.12 3.51 -3.57
N ILE A 107 -0.56 4.35 -2.69
CA ILE A 107 -0.92 5.75 -2.51
C ILE A 107 0.34 6.58 -2.74
N PHE A 108 0.20 7.66 -3.51
CA PHE A 108 1.27 8.52 -3.97
C PHE A 108 1.07 9.93 -3.41
N SER A 109 2.09 10.41 -2.69
CA SER A 109 2.21 11.82 -2.32
C SER A 109 3.31 12.44 -3.19
N ASP A 110 2.90 13.07 -4.29
CA ASP A 110 3.84 13.58 -5.29
C ASP A 110 4.72 14.70 -4.71
N GLU A 111 4.14 15.59 -3.89
CA GLU A 111 4.86 16.68 -3.22
C GLU A 111 5.96 16.18 -2.26
N ASP A 112 5.76 15.05 -1.59
CA ASP A 112 6.72 14.54 -0.61
C ASP A 112 7.65 13.46 -1.19
N SER A 113 7.43 13.07 -2.44
CA SER A 113 8.08 11.91 -3.06
C SER A 113 7.86 10.61 -2.25
N VAL A 114 6.65 10.42 -1.72
CA VAL A 114 6.32 9.25 -0.88
C VAL A 114 5.41 8.27 -1.62
N ILE A 115 5.82 7.00 -1.61
CA ILE A 115 5.06 5.87 -2.10
C ILE A 115 4.64 5.02 -0.89
N VAL A 116 3.34 4.87 -0.70
CA VAL A 116 2.77 3.98 0.32
C VAL A 116 2.26 2.73 -0.37
N THR A 117 2.72 1.55 0.04
CA THR A 117 2.18 0.26 -0.44
C THR A 117 1.51 -0.47 0.71
N ILE A 118 0.24 -0.85 0.55
CA ILE A 118 -0.56 -1.54 1.57
C ILE A 118 -0.95 -2.91 1.03
N TYR A 119 -0.67 -3.97 1.78
CA TYR A 119 -1.08 -5.34 1.51
C TYR A 119 -2.22 -5.71 2.46
N PHE A 120 -3.39 -5.99 1.92
CA PHE A 120 -4.57 -6.43 2.67
C PHE A 120 -4.65 -7.95 2.67
N MET A 121 -4.58 -8.53 3.86
CA MET A 121 -4.38 -9.97 4.04
C MET A 121 -5.72 -10.72 4.06
N ASN A 122 -5.71 -11.94 3.55
CA ASN A 122 -6.76 -12.92 3.79
C ASN A 122 -6.34 -13.82 4.95
N GLN A 123 -6.99 -13.72 6.11
CA GLN A 123 -6.75 -14.66 7.21
C GLN A 123 -7.83 -15.75 7.21
N ALA A 124 -7.62 -16.81 7.99
CA ALA A 124 -8.67 -17.80 8.23
C ALA A 124 -9.93 -17.11 8.82
N PRO A 125 -11.15 -17.58 8.50
CA PRO A 125 -12.41 -16.92 8.90
C PRO A 125 -12.52 -16.57 10.38
N GLU A 126 -12.03 -17.44 11.26
CA GLU A 126 -12.02 -17.30 12.71
C GLU A 126 -11.01 -16.24 13.21
N ASN A 127 -10.04 -15.87 12.38
CA ASN A 127 -8.94 -14.97 12.72
C ASN A 127 -9.05 -13.60 12.06
N ARG A 128 -10.15 -13.29 11.38
CA ARG A 128 -10.35 -12.03 10.62
C ARG A 128 -11.62 -11.29 11.01
N ARG A 129 -11.66 -9.99 10.68
CA ARG A 129 -12.75 -9.10 11.07
C ARG A 129 -13.97 -9.12 10.13
N PHE A 130 -13.85 -9.75 8.97
CA PHE A 130 -14.86 -9.81 7.91
C PHE A 130 -15.24 -11.26 7.57
N ARG A 131 -16.50 -11.50 7.22
CA ARG A 131 -17.04 -12.80 6.81
C ARG A 131 -17.20 -12.89 5.30
N THR A 132 -17.68 -11.81 4.68
CA THR A 132 -17.99 -11.76 3.25
C THR A 132 -16.97 -10.92 2.48
N TYR A 133 -16.94 -11.08 1.15
CA TYR A 133 -16.14 -10.22 0.29
C TYR A 133 -16.61 -8.76 0.34
N GLY A 134 -17.92 -8.51 0.43
CA GLY A 134 -18.47 -7.15 0.58
C GLY A 134 -17.97 -6.46 1.84
N GLU A 135 -17.98 -7.16 2.99
CA GLU A 135 -17.44 -6.64 4.24
C GLU A 135 -15.93 -6.34 4.14
N PHE A 136 -15.17 -7.19 3.46
CA PHE A 136 -13.75 -6.93 3.19
C PHE A 136 -13.56 -5.61 2.42
N ILE A 137 -14.35 -5.39 1.36
CA ILE A 137 -14.26 -4.17 0.54
C ILE A 137 -14.58 -2.94 1.37
N THR A 138 -15.66 -2.95 2.16
CA THR A 138 -15.99 -1.86 3.07
C THR A 138 -14.85 -1.58 4.05
N LEU A 139 -14.29 -2.62 4.67
CA LEU A 139 -13.21 -2.47 5.65
C LEU A 139 -11.93 -1.91 5.04
N ARG A 140 -11.56 -2.37 3.84
CA ARG A 140 -10.41 -1.88 3.07
C ARG A 140 -10.59 -0.41 2.71
N ASP A 141 -11.74 -0.05 2.17
CA ASP A 141 -11.99 1.32 1.70
C ASP A 141 -12.05 2.31 2.86
N SER A 142 -12.64 1.91 3.99
CA SER A 142 -12.57 2.68 5.25
C SER A 142 -11.13 2.83 5.75
N PHE A 143 -10.30 1.78 5.66
CA PHE A 143 -8.89 1.86 6.05
C PHE A 143 -8.12 2.85 5.16
N ILE A 144 -8.27 2.76 3.83
CA ILE A 144 -7.59 3.66 2.87
C ILE A 144 -8.02 5.12 3.12
N ARG A 145 -9.32 5.37 3.23
CA ARG A 145 -9.85 6.71 3.51
C ARG A 145 -9.32 7.27 4.82
N GLY A 146 -9.40 6.49 5.90
CA GLY A 146 -8.90 6.92 7.21
C GLY A 146 -7.39 7.19 7.22
N TYR A 147 -6.61 6.42 6.45
CA TYR A 147 -5.20 6.70 6.25
C TYR A 147 -4.98 8.04 5.53
N ILE A 148 -5.61 8.25 4.37
CA ILE A 148 -5.49 9.48 3.58
C ILE A 148 -5.93 10.70 4.41
N GLU A 149 -7.06 10.62 5.11
CA GLU A 149 -7.56 11.69 5.98
C GLU A 149 -6.58 12.02 7.11
N CYS A 150 -5.99 11.01 7.74
CA CYS A 150 -4.99 11.20 8.79
C CYS A 150 -3.74 11.91 8.27
N VAL A 151 -3.21 11.49 7.12
CA VAL A 151 -2.01 12.12 6.53
C VAL A 151 -2.32 13.54 6.03
N ALA A 152 -3.45 13.75 5.36
CA ALA A 152 -3.89 15.07 4.92
C ALA A 152 -4.04 16.05 6.09
N LYS A 153 -4.67 15.62 7.19
CA LYS A 153 -4.81 16.43 8.41
C LYS A 153 -3.47 16.78 9.03
N LYS A 154 -2.49 15.88 9.01
CA LYS A 154 -1.14 16.17 9.50
C LYS A 154 -0.41 17.18 8.61
N LYS A 155 -0.61 17.15 7.29
CA LYS A 155 -0.05 18.15 6.36
C LYS A 155 -0.62 19.54 6.58
N SER A 156 -1.91 19.65 6.92
CA SER A 156 -2.56 20.95 7.15
C SER A 156 -2.17 21.63 8.48
N ILE A 157 -1.48 20.94 9.38
CA ILE A 157 -0.96 21.53 10.61
C ILE A 157 0.36 22.23 10.28
N PRO A 158 0.49 23.56 10.48
CA PRO A 158 1.75 24.26 10.27
C PRO A 158 2.86 23.60 11.10
N ARG A 159 3.97 23.22 10.46
CA ARG A 159 5.16 22.81 11.20
C ARG A 159 5.56 23.97 12.11
N ARG A 160 5.46 23.78 13.43
CA ARG A 160 6.09 24.70 14.39
C ARG A 160 7.58 24.73 14.05
N ARG A 161 8.03 25.88 13.56
CA ARG A 161 9.46 26.18 13.37
C ARG A 161 10.10 26.39 14.73
#